data_AF-A0A3C0GQR2-F1
#
_entry.id   AF-A0A3C0GQR2-F1
#
_cell.length_a   1.000
_cell.length_b   1.000
_cell.length_c   1.000
_cell.angle_alpha   90.00
_cell.angle_beta   90.00
_cell.angle_gamma   90.00
#
_symmetry.space_group_name_H-M   'P 1'
#
loop_
_entity.id
_entity.type
_entity.pdbx_description
1 polymer ?
#
loop_
_entity_poly.entity_id
_entity_poly.type
_entity_poly.pdbx_seq_one_letter_code
_entity_poly.pdbx_strand_id
1 'polypeptide(L)' 'GQPLAEAARMASTYPAQFLNVDDRLGHIAEGYQADLVLLDDALQVRGTWIAGQYEAA' A
#
# COMPACT_ATOMS: atom_id res chain seq x y z
N GLY A 1 -19.98 4.87 0.18
CA GLY A 1 -18.59 4.34 0.10
C GLY A 1 -17.68 5.44 -0.36
N GLN A 2 -16.40 5.40 -0.01
CA GLN A 2 -15.37 6.29 -0.56
C GLN A 2 -14.85 5.74 -1.90
N PRO A 3 -14.34 6.60 -2.82
CA PRO A 3 -13.62 6.15 -4.01
C PRO A 3 -12.42 5.27 -3.62
N LEU A 4 -12.11 4.25 -4.43
CA LEU A 4 -11.02 3.29 -4.13
C LEU A 4 -9.68 4.00 -3.89
N ALA A 5 -9.35 5.01 -4.69
CA ALA A 5 -8.12 5.78 -4.52
C ALA A 5 -8.06 6.51 -3.16
N GLU A 6 -9.21 6.98 -2.64
CA GLU A 6 -9.26 7.63 -1.33
C GLU A 6 -9.15 6.60 -0.20
N ALA A 7 -9.85 5.46 -0.33
CA ALA A 7 -9.72 4.35 0.61
C ALA A 7 -8.27 3.84 0.70
N ALA A 8 -7.55 3.77 -0.43
CA ALA A 8 -6.14 3.39 -0.46
C ALA A 8 -5.25 4.41 0.26
N ARG A 9 -5.48 5.72 0.07
CA ARG A 9 -4.76 6.77 0.83
C ARG A 9 -5.04 6.68 2.33
N MET A 10 -6.29 6.43 2.72
CA MET A 10 -6.68 6.22 4.12
C MET A 10 -6.00 5.00 4.76
N ALA A 11 -5.74 3.95 3.97
CA ALA A 11 -5.11 2.72 4.45
C ALA A 11 -3.57 2.77 4.46
N SER A 12 -2.95 3.72 3.76
CA SER A 12 -1.49 3.72 3.54
C SER A 12 -0.88 5.12 3.71
N THR A 13 -1.19 6.06 2.79
CA THR A 13 -0.60 7.41 2.76
C THR A 13 -0.85 8.21 4.04
N TYR A 14 -2.11 8.34 4.50
CA TYR A 14 -2.42 9.16 5.67
C TYR A 14 -1.83 8.59 6.97
N PRO A 15 -1.88 7.26 7.23
CA PRO A 15 -1.15 6.66 8.34
C PRO A 15 0.37 6.92 8.29
N ALA A 16 1.00 6.79 7.11
CA ALA A 16 2.44 7.03 6.97
C ALA A 16 2.81 8.49 7.30
N GLN A 17 2.02 9.45 6.81
CA GLN A 17 2.19 10.88 7.13
C GLN A 17 1.98 11.16 8.61
N PHE A 18 0.92 10.60 9.20
CA PHE A 18 0.64 10.75 10.63
C PHE A 18 1.77 10.23 11.51
N LEU A 19 2.41 9.14 11.10
CA LEU A 19 3.54 8.53 11.79
C LEU A 19 4.90 9.14 11.43
N ASN A 20 4.95 10.12 10.52
CA ASN A 20 6.18 10.71 9.95
C ASN A 20 7.14 9.65 9.38
N VAL A 21 6.60 8.71 8.61
CA VAL A 21 7.36 7.68 7.86
C VAL A 21 7.03 7.70 6.37
N ASP A 22 6.39 8.77 5.89
CA ASP A 22 6.01 9.00 4.50
C ASP A 22 7.19 9.38 3.58
N ASP A 23 8.40 9.46 4.13
CA ASP A 23 9.66 9.52 3.40
C ASP A 23 10.08 8.17 2.80
N ARG A 24 9.49 7.07 3.28
CA ARG A 24 9.83 5.70 2.84
C ARG A 24 8.64 4.74 2.71
N LEU A 25 7.47 5.04 3.28
CA LEU A 25 6.23 4.24 3.22
C LEU A 25 5.04 5.07 2.71
N GLY A 26 3.94 4.41 2.37
CA GLY A 26 2.66 5.09 2.06
C GLY A 26 2.47 5.49 0.60
N HIS A 27 3.48 5.28 -0.26
CA HIS A 27 3.46 5.61 -1.69
C HIS A 27 4.12 4.53 -2.55
N ILE A 28 3.64 4.40 -3.79
CA ILE A 28 4.29 3.61 -4.84
C ILE A 28 5.10 4.58 -5.71
N ALA A 29 6.36 4.77 -5.35
CA ALA A 29 7.28 5.68 -6.03
C ALA A 29 8.73 5.21 -5.87
N GLU A 30 9.63 5.69 -6.72
CA GLU A 30 11.07 5.41 -6.58
C GLU A 30 11.59 5.90 -5.23
N GLY A 31 12.46 5.11 -4.60
CA GLY A 31 13.03 5.40 -3.27
C GLY A 31 12.19 4.93 -2.08
N TYR A 32 10.93 4.50 -2.30
CA TYR A 32 10.06 3.95 -1.25
C TYR A 32 10.28 2.44 -1.07
N GLN A 33 10.00 1.94 0.13
CA GLN A 33 10.03 0.51 0.41
C GLN A 33 8.93 -0.20 -0.39
N ALA A 34 9.27 -1.34 -0.98
CA ALA A 34 8.35 -2.15 -1.78
C ALA A 34 7.40 -2.98 -0.89
N ASP A 35 6.61 -2.29 -0.07
CA ASP A 35 5.50 -2.86 0.70
C ASP A 35 4.20 -2.63 -0.07
N LEU A 36 3.70 -3.68 -0.70
CA LEU A 36 2.61 -3.60 -1.68
C LEU A 36 1.58 -4.72 -1.44
N VAL A 37 0.33 -4.47 -1.81
CA VAL A 37 -0.75 -5.46 -1.82
C VAL A 37 -1.29 -5.59 -3.24
N LEU A 38 -1.37 -6.81 -3.77
CA LEU A 38 -2.05 -7.11 -5.02
C LEU A 38 -3.51 -7.45 -4.74
N LEU A 39 -4.42 -6.70 -5.35
CA LEU A 39 -5.86 -6.95 -5.29
C LEU A 39 -6.38 -7.34 -6.67
N ASP A 40 -7.42 -8.17 -6.72
CA ASP A 40 -8.23 -8.37 -7.93
C ASP A 40 -9.41 -7.37 -8.02
N ASP A 41 -10.19 -7.46 -9.09
CA ASP A 41 -11.33 -6.56 -9.34
C ASP A 41 -12.45 -6.69 -8.28
N ALA A 42 -12.46 -7.79 -7.52
CA ALA A 42 -13.35 -8.00 -6.38
C ALA A 42 -12.72 -7.56 -5.05
N LEU A 43 -11.60 -6.85 -5.10
CA LEU A 43 -10.81 -6.38 -3.96
C LEU A 43 -10.33 -7.51 -3.03
N GLN A 44 -10.15 -8.73 -3.57
CA GLN A 44 -9.55 -9.84 -2.82
C GLN A 44 -8.03 -9.79 -2.92
N VAL A 45 -7.35 -10.06 -1.81
CA VAL A 45 -5.89 -10.12 -1.78
C VAL A 45 -5.41 -11.34 -2.57
N ARG A 46 -4.49 -11.11 -3.50
CA ARG A 46 -3.85 -12.15 -4.32
C ARG A 46 -2.41 -12.43 -3.89
N GLY A 47 -1.81 -11.48 -3.19
CA GLY A 47 -0.47 -11.58 -2.64
C GLY A 47 0.00 -10.23 -2.11
N THR A 48 1.14 -10.26 -1.44
CA THR A 48 1.78 -9.09 -0.85
C THR A 48 3.25 -9.07 -1.22
N TRP A 49 3.84 -7.87 -1.23
CA TRP A 49 5.27 -7.69 -1.13
C TRP A 49 5.56 -7.09 0.23
N ILE A 50 6.51 -7.69 0.97
CA ILE A 50 7.06 -7.13 2.21
C ILE A 50 8.56 -6.95 1.98
N ALA A 51 9.03 -5.70 2.05
CA ALA A 51 10.40 -5.34 1.70
C ALA A 51 10.84 -5.90 0.32
N GLY A 52 9.92 -5.92 -0.65
CA GLY A 52 10.16 -6.44 -2.00
C GLY A 52 10.09 -7.96 -2.16
N GLN A 53 9.86 -8.72 -1.08
CA GLN A 53 9.69 -10.17 -1.15
C GLN A 53 8.21 -10.51 -1.38
N TYR A 54 7.93 -11.21 -2.47
CA TYR A 54 6.56 -11.60 -2.83
C TYR A 54 6.11 -12.87 -2.10
N GLU A 55 4.90 -12.82 -1.52
CA GLU A 55 4.17 -13.97 -1.00
C GLU A 55 2.76 -13.99 -1.59
N ALA A 56 2.35 -15.14 -2.13
CA ALA A 56 1.00 -15.32 -2.66
C ALA A 56 0.01 -15.59 -1.52
N ALA A 57 -1.21 -15.08 -1.66
CA ALA A 57 -2.30 -15.31 -0.71
C ALA A 57 -3.01 -16.65 -0.92
#